data_AF-A0A1G8UG92-F1
#
_entry.id   AF-A0A1G8UG92-F1
#
_cell.length_a   1.000
_cell.length_b   1.000
_cell.length_c   1.000
_cell.angle_alpha   90.00
_cell.angle_beta   90.00
_cell.angle_gamma   90.00
#
_symmetry.space_group_name_H-M   'P 1'
#
loop_
_entity.id
_entity.type
_entity.pdbx_description
1 polymer ?
#
loop_
_entity_poly.entity_id
_entity_poly.type
_entity_poly.pdbx_seq_one_letter_code
_entity_poly.pdbx_strand_id
1 'polypeptide(L)'
;MVPSSMTQRIDSHQHFWRPARGDYAWLRADVPTLAPLMRDFLPEHLAPLLQAHGVERTVLVQAADSEAENSFMLELATAHDVVGGVVGWVDLASPRAVASLERMTRHPKFKGVRPMLQDLSDDDWIARMPRPDAIQALVRLGLRFDALVKPRHLSSLMRFLKDWPQLPVVIDHAAKPPVGAHGTEPFAAWRKDIAELAALPQVCCKFSGLWGEAPQAAHHDVDVAARAVRPVWEQLLECFGPARLMWGSDWPVLTLAGDYAGWIAVSEACIGGLSASEQSNLWRGTAQRFYGLPTD
;
A
#
# COMPACT_ATOMS: atom_id res chain seq x y z
N MET A 1 20.87 22.23 -22.89
CA MET A 1 19.88 22.08 -21.80
C MET A 1 19.71 20.60 -21.58
N VAL A 2 20.39 20.03 -20.58
CA VAL A 2 20.24 18.60 -20.27
C VAL A 2 18.81 18.43 -19.77
N PRO A 3 18.00 17.50 -20.31
CA PRO A 3 16.69 17.22 -19.72
C PRO A 3 16.95 16.89 -18.25
N SER A 4 16.28 17.59 -17.35
CA SER A 4 16.19 17.14 -15.95
C SER A 4 15.87 15.65 -16.01
N SER A 5 16.76 14.81 -15.47
CA SER A 5 16.52 13.38 -15.39
C SER A 5 15.23 13.24 -14.60
N MET A 6 14.11 12.98 -15.29
CA MET A 6 12.83 12.78 -14.61
C MET A 6 13.05 11.66 -13.62
N THR A 7 12.85 11.95 -12.34
CA THR A 7 12.94 10.94 -11.29
C THR A 7 12.03 9.79 -11.68
N GLN A 8 12.62 8.63 -11.98
CA GLN A 8 11.86 7.43 -12.30
C GLN A 8 11.09 7.03 -11.05
N ARG A 9 9.76 7.00 -11.12
CA ARG A 9 8.88 6.68 -9.98
C ARG A 9 8.27 5.29 -10.14
N ILE A 10 8.02 4.65 -9.00
CA ILE A 10 7.18 3.47 -8.88
C ILE A 10 6.01 3.83 -7.97
N ASP A 11 4.79 3.63 -8.46
CA ASP A 11 3.61 3.66 -7.61
C ASP A 11 3.45 2.30 -6.91
N SER A 12 3.84 2.21 -5.65
CA SER A 12 3.78 0.94 -4.91
C SER A 12 2.38 0.55 -4.42
N HIS A 13 1.34 1.34 -4.70
CA HIS A 13 -0.01 1.04 -4.24
C HIS A 13 -1.07 1.69 -5.13
N GLN A 14 -1.72 0.91 -5.98
CA GLN A 14 -2.92 1.30 -6.70
C GLN A 14 -3.85 0.11 -6.90
N HIS A 15 -5.11 0.40 -7.26
CA HIS A 15 -6.15 -0.58 -7.52
C HIS A 15 -6.75 -0.42 -8.92
N PHE A 16 -7.17 -1.55 -9.50
CA PHE A 16 -8.10 -1.59 -10.62
C PHE A 16 -9.30 -2.42 -10.22
N TRP A 17 -10.49 -2.02 -10.67
CA TRP A 17 -11.70 -2.80 -10.45
C TRP A 17 -12.73 -2.57 -11.54
N ARG A 18 -13.66 -3.53 -11.63
CA ARG A 18 -14.89 -3.43 -12.42
C ARG A 18 -16.06 -3.79 -11.52
N PRO A 19 -16.91 -2.84 -11.06
CA PRO A 19 -17.96 -3.15 -10.09
C PRO A 19 -18.90 -4.29 -10.55
N ALA A 20 -19.03 -4.48 -11.87
CA ALA A 20 -19.75 -5.60 -12.49
C ALA A 20 -19.27 -7.01 -12.07
N ARG A 21 -18.05 -7.17 -11.53
CA ARG A 21 -17.58 -8.45 -10.96
C ARG A 21 -18.35 -8.86 -9.70
N GLY A 22 -18.92 -7.90 -8.98
CA GLY A 22 -19.82 -8.16 -7.85
C GLY A 22 -19.15 -8.67 -6.56
N ASP A 23 -17.82 -8.72 -6.49
CA ASP A 23 -17.06 -9.20 -5.33
C ASP A 23 -16.43 -8.10 -4.46
N TYR A 24 -16.73 -6.83 -4.75
CA TYR A 24 -16.22 -5.68 -3.99
C TYR A 24 -17.18 -5.29 -2.85
N ALA A 25 -17.18 -6.02 -1.74
CA ALA A 25 -18.13 -5.82 -0.63
C ALA A 25 -18.11 -4.40 0.00
N TRP A 26 -16.96 -3.72 -0.06
CA TRP A 26 -16.80 -2.36 0.45
C TRP A 26 -17.28 -1.28 -0.54
N LEU A 27 -17.32 -1.56 -1.84
CA LEU A 27 -17.80 -0.64 -2.88
C LEU A 27 -19.33 -0.64 -2.92
N ARG A 28 -19.90 0.26 -2.12
CA ARG A 28 -21.32 0.32 -1.84
C ARG A 28 -21.99 1.52 -2.49
N ALA A 29 -22.88 1.27 -3.44
CA ALA A 29 -23.65 2.31 -4.13
C ALA A 29 -24.57 3.11 -3.20
N ASP A 30 -24.99 2.50 -2.08
CA ASP A 30 -25.85 3.14 -1.09
C ASP A 30 -25.08 4.04 -0.11
N VAL A 31 -23.76 4.10 -0.20
CA VAL A 31 -22.90 5.00 0.59
C VAL A 31 -22.50 6.20 -0.29
N PRO A 32 -23.08 7.41 -0.10
CA PRO A 32 -22.87 8.53 -1.02
C PRO A 32 -21.41 8.94 -1.21
N THR A 33 -20.58 8.81 -0.16
CA THR A 33 -19.15 9.12 -0.23
C THR A 33 -18.37 8.16 -1.13
N LEU A 34 -18.89 6.96 -1.42
CA LEU A 34 -18.26 5.98 -2.32
C LEU A 34 -18.82 6.05 -3.75
N ALA A 35 -19.88 6.83 -3.99
CA ALA A 35 -20.49 6.94 -5.32
C ALA A 35 -19.48 7.28 -6.44
N PRO A 36 -18.47 8.16 -6.26
CA PRO A 36 -17.46 8.42 -7.28
C PRO A 36 -16.62 7.19 -7.65
N LEU A 37 -16.50 6.22 -6.74
CA LEU A 37 -15.75 4.97 -6.93
C LEU A 37 -16.58 3.87 -7.62
N MET A 38 -17.90 4.03 -7.73
CA MET A 38 -18.84 3.06 -8.32
C MET A 38 -18.81 3.05 -9.87
N ARG A 39 -17.62 2.91 -10.43
CA ARG A 39 -17.34 2.82 -11.87
C ARG A 39 -16.09 2.00 -12.12
N ASP A 40 -15.84 1.67 -13.37
CA ASP A 40 -14.61 0.99 -13.77
C ASP A 40 -13.39 1.91 -13.60
N PHE A 41 -12.37 1.39 -12.95
CA PHE A 41 -11.03 1.96 -12.90
C PHE A 41 -10.06 0.91 -13.43
N LEU A 42 -9.42 1.21 -14.56
CA LEU A 42 -8.68 0.29 -15.41
C LEU A 42 -7.39 0.97 -15.89
N PRO A 43 -6.41 0.22 -16.44
CA PRO A 43 -5.11 0.76 -16.85
C PRO A 43 -5.18 2.01 -17.73
N GLU A 44 -6.13 2.10 -18.65
CA GLU A 44 -6.34 3.25 -19.54
C GLU A 44 -6.72 4.54 -18.80
N HIS A 45 -7.33 4.44 -17.62
CA HIS A 45 -7.70 5.58 -16.79
C HIS A 45 -6.50 6.11 -15.99
N LEU A 46 -5.56 5.24 -15.63
CA LEU A 46 -4.37 5.59 -14.86
C LEU A 46 -3.21 6.01 -15.77
N ALA A 47 -3.08 5.42 -16.96
CA ALA A 47 -1.95 5.61 -17.87
C ALA A 47 -1.59 7.10 -18.16
N PRO A 48 -2.55 8.01 -18.41
CA PRO A 48 -2.22 9.43 -18.63
C PRO A 48 -1.59 10.09 -17.39
N LEU A 49 -2.02 9.70 -16.19
CA LEU A 49 -1.49 10.21 -14.92
C LEU A 49 -0.07 9.71 -14.69
N LEU A 50 0.19 8.43 -14.97
CA LEU A 50 1.54 7.84 -14.85
C LEU A 50 2.52 8.54 -15.81
N GLN A 51 2.10 8.75 -17.07
CA GLN A 51 2.91 9.44 -18.08
C GLN A 51 3.23 10.88 -17.67
N ALA A 52 2.23 11.63 -17.19
CA ALA A 52 2.40 13.02 -16.78
C ALA A 52 3.38 13.18 -15.60
N HIS A 53 3.53 12.15 -14.77
CA HIS A 53 4.34 12.19 -13.55
C HIS A 53 5.55 11.26 -13.56
N GLY A 54 5.95 10.71 -14.71
CA GLY A 54 7.18 9.89 -14.82
C GLY A 54 7.15 8.61 -13.98
N VAL A 55 5.97 7.99 -13.86
CA VAL A 55 5.80 6.72 -13.13
C VAL A 55 5.91 5.57 -14.12
N GLU A 56 6.94 4.75 -13.97
CA GLU A 56 7.30 3.72 -14.95
C GLU A 56 6.69 2.35 -14.63
N ARG A 57 6.46 2.10 -13.33
CA ARG A 57 5.86 0.85 -12.85
C ARG A 57 4.89 1.12 -11.72
N THR A 58 3.93 0.22 -11.56
CA THR A 58 3.01 0.18 -10.44
C THR A 58 3.00 -1.20 -9.78
N VAL A 59 2.60 -1.24 -8.52
CA VAL A 59 2.18 -2.46 -7.82
C VAL A 59 0.66 -2.42 -7.72
N LEU A 60 0.02 -3.36 -8.41
CA LEU A 60 -1.43 -3.53 -8.41
C LEU A 60 -1.85 -4.36 -7.20
N VAL A 61 -2.63 -3.77 -6.31
CA VAL A 61 -3.04 -4.39 -5.04
C VAL A 61 -4.51 -4.80 -5.14
N GLN A 62 -4.86 -5.97 -4.61
CA GLN A 62 -6.24 -6.49 -4.60
C GLN A 62 -7.23 -5.47 -4.02
N ALA A 63 -8.42 -5.34 -4.62
CA ALA A 63 -9.52 -4.57 -4.06
C ALA A 63 -10.68 -5.44 -3.55
N ALA A 64 -10.59 -6.77 -3.68
CA ALA A 64 -11.55 -7.76 -3.17
C ALA A 64 -10.85 -8.98 -2.57
N ASP A 65 -11.50 -9.60 -1.59
CA ASP A 65 -11.05 -10.80 -0.87
C ASP A 65 -11.36 -12.10 -1.62
N SER A 66 -11.00 -12.17 -2.91
CA SER A 66 -11.31 -13.31 -3.76
C SER A 66 -10.12 -13.77 -4.63
N GLU A 67 -10.02 -15.07 -4.90
CA GLU A 67 -9.03 -15.57 -5.88
C GLU A 67 -9.38 -15.17 -7.33
N ALA A 68 -10.64 -14.80 -7.59
CA ALA A 68 -11.07 -14.24 -8.87
C ALA A 68 -10.48 -12.84 -9.08
N GLU A 69 -10.26 -12.06 -8.03
CA GLU A 69 -9.57 -10.77 -8.07
C GLU A 69 -8.12 -10.95 -8.48
N ASN A 70 -7.43 -11.94 -7.89
CA ASN A 70 -6.06 -12.28 -8.32
C ASN A 70 -6.01 -12.59 -9.81
N SER A 71 -6.95 -13.39 -10.31
CA SER A 71 -6.96 -13.81 -11.72
C SER A 71 -7.09 -12.59 -12.65
N PHE A 72 -8.02 -11.69 -12.36
CA PHE A 72 -8.20 -10.44 -13.11
C PHE A 72 -6.99 -9.51 -13.03
N MET A 73 -6.42 -9.31 -11.85
CA MET A 73 -5.22 -8.48 -11.71
C MET A 73 -4.02 -9.07 -12.45
N LEU A 74 -3.86 -10.40 -12.45
CA LEU A 74 -2.78 -11.08 -13.17
C LEU A 74 -2.98 -11.01 -14.70
N GLU A 75 -4.23 -11.08 -15.18
CA GLU A 75 -4.55 -10.82 -16.59
C GLU A 75 -4.19 -9.38 -17.00
N LEU A 76 -4.56 -8.38 -16.20
CA LEU A 76 -4.15 -6.99 -16.42
C LEU A 76 -2.63 -6.85 -16.36
N ALA A 77 -1.97 -7.51 -15.41
CA ALA A 77 -0.52 -7.47 -15.29
C ALA A 77 0.19 -8.13 -16.48
N THR A 78 -0.43 -9.11 -17.14
CA THR A 78 0.08 -9.71 -18.38
C THR A 78 -0.07 -8.75 -19.55
N ALA A 79 -1.21 -8.06 -19.64
CA ALA A 79 -1.52 -7.16 -20.74
C ALA A 79 -0.80 -5.79 -20.66
N HIS A 80 -0.36 -5.38 -19.47
CA HIS A 80 0.20 -4.05 -19.24
C HIS A 80 1.52 -4.12 -18.47
N ASP A 81 2.63 -3.82 -19.15
CA ASP A 81 3.98 -3.84 -18.57
C ASP A 81 4.19 -2.83 -17.44
N VAL A 82 3.41 -1.75 -17.44
CA VAL A 82 3.40 -0.77 -16.35
C VAL A 82 3.04 -1.42 -15.01
N VAL A 83 2.28 -2.51 -14.98
CA VAL A 83 2.09 -3.30 -13.76
C VAL A 83 3.33 -4.18 -13.55
N GLY A 84 4.21 -3.78 -12.63
CA GLY A 84 5.44 -4.49 -12.31
C GLY A 84 5.23 -5.65 -11.33
N GLY A 85 4.20 -5.56 -10.50
CA GLY A 85 3.86 -6.58 -9.50
C GLY A 85 2.39 -6.53 -9.10
N VAL A 86 1.91 -7.66 -8.59
CA VAL A 86 0.55 -7.86 -8.08
C VAL A 86 0.64 -8.34 -6.63
N VAL A 87 -0.08 -7.66 -5.74
CA VAL A 87 -0.34 -8.09 -4.37
C VAL A 87 -1.77 -8.60 -4.31
N GLY A 88 -1.92 -9.92 -4.28
CA GLY A 88 -3.22 -10.57 -4.31
C GLY A 88 -3.83 -10.82 -2.94
N TRP A 89 -4.88 -11.63 -2.93
CA TRP A 89 -5.54 -12.12 -1.73
C TRP A 89 -5.52 -13.66 -1.69
N VAL A 90 -5.19 -14.22 -0.53
CA VAL A 90 -5.38 -15.66 -0.23
C VAL A 90 -5.89 -15.75 1.20
N ASP A 91 -6.90 -16.58 1.43
CA ASP A 91 -7.33 -16.91 2.78
C ASP A 91 -6.24 -17.72 3.50
N LEU A 92 -5.43 -17.05 4.32
CA LEU A 92 -4.33 -17.66 5.06
C LEU A 92 -4.81 -18.59 6.20
N ALA A 93 -6.10 -18.55 6.57
CA ALA A 93 -6.68 -19.48 7.54
C ALA A 93 -7.13 -20.81 6.88
N SER A 94 -7.25 -20.83 5.56
CA SER A 94 -7.72 -22.00 4.81
C SER A 94 -6.67 -23.11 4.72
N PRO A 95 -7.05 -24.39 4.83
CA PRO A 95 -6.15 -25.51 4.55
C PRO A 95 -5.68 -25.54 3.08
N ARG A 96 -6.32 -24.78 2.19
CA ARG A 96 -5.93 -24.64 0.78
C ARG A 96 -4.92 -23.52 0.54
N ALA A 97 -4.59 -22.71 1.54
CA ALA A 97 -3.74 -21.53 1.40
C ALA A 97 -2.42 -21.82 0.69
N VAL A 98 -1.70 -22.88 1.12
CA VAL A 98 -0.41 -23.26 0.52
C VAL A 98 -0.56 -23.58 -0.97
N ALA A 99 -1.55 -24.39 -1.34
CA ALA A 99 -1.80 -24.74 -2.73
C ALA A 99 -2.19 -23.53 -3.58
N SER A 100 -2.97 -22.59 -3.03
CA SER A 100 -3.32 -21.35 -3.70
C SER A 100 -2.10 -20.46 -3.93
N LEU A 101 -1.22 -20.30 -2.93
CA LEU A 101 0.03 -19.54 -3.06
C LEU A 101 0.98 -20.14 -4.10
N GLU A 102 1.17 -21.46 -4.08
CA GLU A 102 2.00 -22.18 -5.06
C GLU A 102 1.44 -22.09 -6.48
N ARG A 103 0.12 -22.04 -6.63
CA ARG A 103 -0.52 -21.85 -7.93
C ARG A 103 -0.33 -20.42 -8.46
N MET A 104 -0.54 -19.41 -7.61
CA MET A 104 -0.45 -17.99 -8.03
C MET A 104 0.99 -17.57 -8.36
N THR A 105 1.98 -18.10 -7.62
CA THR A 105 3.41 -17.82 -7.84
C THR A 105 3.96 -18.34 -9.17
N ARG A 106 3.21 -19.18 -9.89
CA ARG A 106 3.52 -19.53 -11.29
C ARG A 106 3.48 -18.30 -12.20
N HIS A 107 2.76 -17.25 -11.82
CA HIS A 107 2.79 -15.97 -12.51
C HIS A 107 3.92 -15.09 -11.94
N PRO A 108 4.91 -14.65 -12.74
CA PRO A 108 6.11 -13.98 -12.26
C PRO A 108 5.85 -12.60 -11.62
N LYS A 109 4.72 -11.98 -11.96
CA LYS A 109 4.26 -10.72 -11.35
C LYS A 109 3.47 -10.91 -10.05
N PHE A 110 3.15 -12.12 -9.60
CA PHE A 110 2.55 -12.31 -8.27
C PHE A 110 3.63 -12.14 -7.19
N LYS A 111 3.60 -11.01 -6.47
CA LYS A 111 4.68 -10.59 -5.56
C LYS A 111 4.33 -10.70 -4.08
N GLY A 112 3.04 -10.71 -3.74
CA GLY A 112 2.65 -10.74 -2.33
C GLY A 112 1.17 -10.99 -2.11
N VAL A 113 0.79 -10.99 -0.85
CA VAL A 113 -0.60 -11.10 -0.40
C VAL A 113 -0.96 -10.00 0.60
N ARG A 114 -2.23 -9.60 0.58
CA ARG A 114 -2.81 -8.62 1.50
C ARG A 114 -4.12 -9.14 2.10
N PRO A 115 -4.13 -9.63 3.35
CA PRO A 115 -5.36 -9.91 4.06
C PRO A 115 -6.15 -8.62 4.31
N MET A 116 -7.48 -8.64 4.15
CA MET A 116 -8.36 -7.48 4.38
C MET A 116 -8.70 -7.30 5.86
N LEU A 117 -7.66 -7.15 6.70
CA LEU A 117 -7.79 -7.15 8.17
C LEU A 117 -8.69 -6.03 8.69
N GLN A 118 -8.65 -4.86 8.05
CA GLN A 118 -9.37 -3.68 8.54
C GLN A 118 -10.89 -3.82 8.59
N ASP A 119 -11.44 -4.74 7.80
CA ASP A 119 -12.88 -4.98 7.69
C ASP A 119 -13.34 -6.16 8.57
N LEU A 120 -12.38 -6.87 9.18
CA LEU A 120 -12.66 -7.91 10.16
C LEU A 120 -13.05 -7.27 11.51
N SER A 121 -14.03 -7.89 12.17
CA SER A 121 -14.42 -7.53 13.54
C SER A 121 -13.40 -7.99 14.58
N ASP A 122 -12.62 -9.02 14.26
CA ASP A 122 -11.60 -9.61 15.12
C ASP A 122 -10.24 -8.90 14.93
N ASP A 123 -9.93 -7.97 15.83
CA ASP A 123 -8.65 -7.22 15.84
C ASP A 123 -7.42 -8.12 15.98
N ASP A 124 -7.61 -9.32 16.52
CA ASP A 124 -6.54 -10.30 16.80
C ASP A 124 -6.38 -11.33 15.68
N TRP A 125 -7.17 -11.23 14.60
CA TRP A 125 -7.19 -12.23 13.52
C TRP A 125 -5.78 -12.53 13.00
N ILE A 126 -4.98 -11.50 12.72
CA ILE A 126 -3.64 -11.66 12.12
C ILE A 126 -2.67 -12.44 13.02
N ALA A 127 -2.84 -12.36 14.34
CA ALA A 127 -1.97 -13.05 15.29
C ALA A 127 -2.40 -14.52 15.53
N ARG A 128 -3.63 -14.91 15.18
CA ARG A 128 -4.19 -16.22 15.55
C ARG A 128 -4.63 -17.09 14.39
N MET A 129 -5.14 -16.49 13.33
CA MET A 129 -5.88 -17.19 12.29
C MET A 129 -5.03 -17.66 11.11
N PRO A 130 -4.00 -16.92 10.64
CA PRO A 130 -3.13 -17.43 9.60
C PRO A 130 -2.49 -18.75 10.02
N ARG A 131 -2.59 -19.76 9.17
CA ARG A 131 -1.97 -21.05 9.45
C ARG A 131 -0.45 -20.92 9.34
N PRO A 132 0.32 -21.53 10.27
CA PRO A 132 1.78 -21.49 10.21
C PRO A 132 2.37 -22.02 8.89
N ASP A 133 1.77 -23.06 8.30
CA ASP A 133 2.20 -23.62 7.01
C ASP A 133 2.00 -22.63 5.83
N ALA A 134 0.94 -21.83 5.86
CA ALA A 134 0.69 -20.77 4.90
C ALA A 134 1.74 -19.65 5.01
N ILE A 135 2.08 -19.22 6.22
CA ILE A 135 3.11 -18.18 6.42
C ILE A 135 4.50 -18.69 6.01
N GLN A 136 4.83 -19.93 6.37
CA GLN A 136 6.06 -20.58 5.89
C GLN A 136 6.11 -20.67 4.36
N ALA A 137 4.97 -20.91 3.70
CA ALA A 137 4.89 -20.89 2.25
C ALA A 137 5.16 -19.49 1.67
N LEU A 138 4.66 -18.41 2.29
CA LEU A 138 4.99 -17.05 1.87
C LEU A 138 6.51 -16.81 1.89
N VAL A 139 7.18 -17.17 2.98
CA VAL A 139 8.63 -17.03 3.13
C VAL A 139 9.37 -17.88 2.09
N ARG A 140 9.02 -19.16 1.95
CA ARG A 140 9.64 -20.10 1.00
C ARG A 140 9.51 -19.62 -0.45
N LEU A 141 8.34 -19.09 -0.80
CA LEU A 141 8.03 -18.62 -2.16
C LEU A 141 8.56 -17.20 -2.43
N GLY A 142 9.20 -16.56 -1.44
CA GLY A 142 9.71 -15.19 -1.57
C GLY A 142 8.61 -14.12 -1.68
N LEU A 143 7.38 -14.45 -1.27
CA LEU A 143 6.24 -13.53 -1.30
C LEU A 143 6.33 -12.48 -0.20
N ARG A 144 5.71 -11.33 -0.47
CA ARG A 144 5.60 -10.22 0.47
C ARG A 144 4.25 -10.21 1.17
N PHE A 145 4.22 -9.59 2.34
CA PHE A 145 3.00 -9.41 3.10
C PHE A 145 2.69 -7.92 3.24
N ASP A 146 1.54 -7.52 2.74
CA ASP A 146 1.03 -6.16 2.86
C ASP A 146 0.04 -6.12 4.03
N ALA A 147 0.38 -5.35 5.07
CA ALA A 147 -0.43 -5.22 6.28
C ALA A 147 -1.38 -4.02 6.15
N LEU A 148 -2.60 -4.27 5.67
CA LEU A 148 -3.70 -3.30 5.69
C LEU A 148 -4.31 -3.21 7.09
N VAL A 149 -3.74 -2.35 7.92
CA VAL A 149 -4.09 -2.21 9.34
C VAL A 149 -4.46 -0.78 9.73
N LYS A 150 -4.96 -0.64 10.95
CA LYS A 150 -5.35 0.60 11.65
C LYS A 150 -4.66 0.57 13.02
N PRO A 151 -4.64 1.68 13.79
CA PRO A 151 -3.96 1.70 15.09
C PRO A 151 -4.40 0.57 16.04
N ARG A 152 -5.70 0.22 16.03
CA ARG A 152 -6.25 -0.88 16.84
C ARG A 152 -5.61 -2.26 16.59
N HIS A 153 -5.02 -2.50 15.40
CA HIS A 153 -4.41 -3.79 15.06
C HIS A 153 -2.89 -3.87 15.33
N LEU A 154 -2.24 -2.77 15.72
CA LEU A 154 -0.77 -2.71 15.75
C LEU A 154 -0.15 -3.64 16.79
N SER A 155 -0.81 -3.83 17.94
CA SER A 155 -0.42 -4.80 18.96
C SER A 155 -0.46 -6.23 18.45
N SER A 156 -1.47 -6.58 17.65
CA SER A 156 -1.63 -7.91 17.05
C SER A 156 -0.67 -8.14 15.89
N LEU A 157 -0.43 -7.10 15.08
CA LEU A 157 0.61 -7.14 14.05
C LEU A 157 2.00 -7.33 14.68
N MET A 158 2.30 -6.64 15.78
CA MET A 158 3.57 -6.80 16.50
C MET A 158 3.81 -8.25 16.97
N ARG A 159 2.79 -8.90 17.54
CA ARG A 159 2.87 -10.32 17.93
C ARG A 159 3.16 -11.20 16.72
N PHE A 160 2.38 -11.05 15.65
CA PHE A 160 2.56 -11.79 14.40
C PHE A 160 3.99 -11.62 13.83
N LEU A 161 4.52 -10.41 13.80
CA LEU A 161 5.85 -10.15 13.23
C LEU A 161 7.01 -10.68 14.08
N LYS A 162 6.81 -10.80 15.40
CA LYS A 162 7.78 -11.46 16.30
C LYS A 162 7.83 -12.97 16.08
N ASP A 163 6.71 -13.58 15.74
CA ASP A 163 6.64 -15.01 15.41
C ASP A 163 7.20 -15.32 14.02
N TRP A 164 7.18 -14.34 13.11
CA TRP A 164 7.63 -14.49 11.71
C TRP A 164 8.70 -13.47 11.29
N PRO A 165 9.89 -13.46 11.94
CA PRO A 165 10.91 -12.45 11.67
C PRO A 165 11.55 -12.56 10.27
N GLN A 166 11.36 -13.69 9.57
CA GLN A 166 11.83 -13.87 8.19
C GLN A 166 10.84 -13.39 7.12
N LEU A 167 9.59 -13.07 7.49
CA LEU A 167 8.57 -12.62 6.54
C LEU A 167 8.73 -11.13 6.25
N PRO A 168 9.05 -10.72 5.01
CA PRO A 168 9.13 -9.31 4.68
C PRO A 168 7.73 -8.70 4.64
N VAL A 169 7.53 -7.63 5.42
CA VAL A 169 6.23 -7.00 5.61
C VAL A 169 6.31 -5.52 5.24
N VAL A 170 5.26 -5.02 4.61
CA VAL A 170 5.06 -3.58 4.42
C VAL A 170 3.74 -3.16 5.09
N ILE A 171 3.80 -2.11 5.90
CA ILE A 171 2.62 -1.50 6.49
C ILE A 171 1.98 -0.58 5.45
N ASP A 172 0.71 -0.84 5.12
CA ASP A 172 -0.06 0.01 4.21
C ASP A 172 -0.45 1.32 4.91
N HIS A 173 -0.36 2.43 4.18
CA HIS A 173 -0.84 3.76 4.58
C HIS A 173 -0.45 4.21 5.99
N ALA A 174 0.78 3.87 6.42
CA ALA A 174 1.25 4.14 7.78
C ALA A 174 0.34 3.58 8.90
N ALA A 175 -0.43 2.54 8.61
CA ALA A 175 -1.48 2.01 9.46
C ALA A 175 -2.59 3.03 9.81
N LYS A 176 -2.90 3.95 8.88
CA LYS A 176 -4.02 4.89 8.96
C LYS A 176 -4.01 5.72 10.26
N PRO A 177 -2.97 6.56 10.46
CA PRO A 177 -2.90 7.43 11.63
C PRO A 177 -4.05 8.43 11.65
N PRO A 178 -4.36 9.04 12.81
CA PRO A 178 -5.28 10.17 12.90
C PRO A 178 -4.62 11.44 12.34
N VAL A 179 -4.52 11.55 11.02
CA VAL A 179 -3.92 12.68 10.29
C VAL A 179 -4.64 13.99 10.66
N GLY A 180 -3.89 15.07 10.88
CA GLY A 180 -4.42 16.36 11.34
C GLY A 180 -4.74 16.45 12.85
N ALA A 181 -4.67 15.35 13.60
CA ALA A 181 -4.95 15.32 15.04
C ALA A 181 -3.68 15.13 15.90
N HIS A 182 -2.58 15.81 15.54
CA HIS A 182 -1.22 15.51 16.03
C HIS A 182 -0.98 15.72 17.53
N GLY A 183 -1.78 16.55 18.19
CA GLY A 183 -1.68 16.81 19.64
C GLY A 183 -2.55 15.88 20.51
N THR A 184 -3.12 14.83 19.93
CA THR A 184 -4.09 13.96 20.61
C THR A 184 -3.46 12.66 21.09
N GLU A 185 -4.04 12.07 22.14
CA GLU A 185 -3.61 10.77 22.67
C GLU A 185 -3.62 9.66 21.59
N PRO A 186 -4.62 9.55 20.69
CA PRO A 186 -4.57 8.59 19.59
C PRO A 186 -3.37 8.75 18.66
N PHE A 187 -2.93 9.99 18.38
CA PHE A 187 -1.74 10.22 17.57
C PHE A 187 -0.46 9.81 18.32
N ALA A 188 -0.37 10.12 19.62
CA ALA A 188 0.75 9.70 20.46
C ALA A 188 0.85 8.16 20.55
N ALA A 189 -0.28 7.47 20.71
CA ALA A 189 -0.36 6.01 20.72
C ALA A 189 0.11 5.42 19.38
N TRP A 190 -0.41 5.94 18.26
CA TRP A 190 0.07 5.51 16.92
C TRP A 190 1.56 5.73 16.73
N ARG A 191 2.10 6.89 17.15
CA ARG A 191 3.55 7.19 17.05
C ARG A 191 4.40 6.17 17.78
N LYS A 192 3.97 5.78 18.99
CA LYS A 192 4.65 4.77 19.78
C LYS A 192 4.63 3.41 19.06
N ASP A 193 3.45 2.95 18.69
CA ASP A 193 3.27 1.62 18.11
C ASP A 193 3.97 1.48 16.74
N ILE A 194 3.93 2.52 15.91
CA ILE A 194 4.62 2.51 14.62
C ILE A 194 6.15 2.51 14.80
N ALA A 195 6.68 3.19 15.82
CA ALA A 195 8.10 3.17 16.14
C ALA A 195 8.57 1.79 16.61
N GLU A 196 7.77 1.11 17.43
CA GLU A 196 8.08 -0.27 17.86
C GLU A 196 8.09 -1.22 16.65
N LEU A 197 7.13 -1.11 15.73
CA LEU A 197 7.10 -1.90 14.51
C LEU A 197 8.29 -1.58 13.59
N ALA A 198 8.68 -0.31 13.49
CA ALA A 198 9.83 0.10 12.69
C ALA A 198 11.16 -0.42 13.24
N ALA A 199 11.25 -0.77 14.52
CA ALA A 199 12.44 -1.41 15.09
C ALA A 199 12.67 -2.84 14.55
N LEU A 200 11.66 -3.46 13.93
CA LEU A 200 11.79 -4.74 13.25
C LEU A 200 12.38 -4.55 11.84
N PRO A 201 13.54 -5.14 11.52
CA PRO A 201 14.27 -4.85 10.28
C PRO A 201 13.57 -5.34 9.01
N GLN A 202 12.70 -6.34 9.12
CA GLN A 202 11.92 -6.89 8.01
C GLN A 202 10.69 -6.04 7.63
N VAL A 203 10.42 -4.96 8.38
CA VAL A 203 9.25 -4.11 8.20
C VAL A 203 9.61 -2.85 7.43
N CYS A 204 8.89 -2.64 6.33
CA CYS A 204 8.82 -1.41 5.56
C CYS A 204 7.48 -0.69 5.80
N CYS A 205 7.35 0.55 5.34
CA CYS A 205 6.09 1.28 5.38
C CYS A 205 5.82 2.01 4.06
N LYS A 206 4.56 2.01 3.61
CA LYS A 206 4.13 2.83 2.48
C LYS A 206 3.77 4.23 2.94
N PHE A 207 4.30 5.23 2.24
CA PHE A 207 3.81 6.61 2.28
C PHE A 207 2.76 6.76 1.17
N SER A 208 1.50 6.47 1.54
CA SER A 208 0.34 6.37 0.62
C SER A 208 -0.95 6.56 1.42
N GLY A 209 -2.07 6.89 0.76
CA GLY A 209 -3.41 6.93 1.37
C GLY A 209 -3.65 8.00 2.45
N LEU A 210 -2.62 8.73 2.89
CA LEU A 210 -2.72 9.67 4.01
C LEU A 210 -3.59 10.89 3.74
N TRP A 211 -3.81 11.26 2.48
CA TRP A 211 -4.76 12.33 2.14
C TRP A 211 -6.20 11.89 2.45
N GLY A 212 -6.54 10.61 2.21
CA GLY A 212 -7.86 10.07 2.57
C GLY A 212 -8.11 9.98 4.08
N GLU A 213 -7.06 9.96 4.88
CA GLU A 213 -7.15 9.96 6.35
C GLU A 213 -7.11 11.38 6.94
N ALA A 214 -6.84 12.41 6.12
CA ALA A 214 -6.79 13.79 6.56
C ALA A 214 -8.20 14.35 6.87
N PRO A 215 -8.31 15.42 7.67
CA PRO A 215 -9.59 16.06 7.91
C PRO A 215 -10.23 16.53 6.61
N GLN A 216 -11.56 16.50 6.52
CA GLN A 216 -12.29 16.91 5.31
C GLN A 216 -11.92 18.32 4.81
N ALA A 217 -11.54 19.23 5.71
CA ALA A 217 -11.06 20.58 5.36
C ALA A 217 -9.76 20.59 4.54
N ALA A 218 -9.03 19.47 4.50
CA ALA A 218 -7.83 19.28 3.68
C ALA A 218 -8.14 18.67 2.31
N HIS A 219 -9.38 18.24 2.05
CA HIS A 219 -9.71 17.63 0.76
C HIS A 219 -9.65 18.68 -0.35
N HIS A 220 -9.08 18.30 -1.49
CA HIS A 220 -8.87 19.13 -2.67
C HIS A 220 -7.98 20.37 -2.45
N ASP A 221 -7.32 20.49 -1.30
CA ASP A 221 -6.34 21.54 -1.00
C ASP A 221 -4.98 20.92 -0.67
N VAL A 222 -4.05 21.03 -1.63
CA VAL A 222 -2.69 20.47 -1.53
C VAL A 222 -1.92 21.06 -0.36
N ASP A 223 -2.06 22.36 -0.09
CA ASP A 223 -1.27 23.03 0.95
C ASP A 223 -1.77 22.64 2.34
N VAL A 224 -3.09 22.55 2.52
CA VAL A 224 -3.68 22.07 3.79
C VAL A 224 -3.35 20.59 3.99
N ALA A 225 -3.47 19.76 2.95
CA ALA A 225 -3.11 18.35 3.00
C ALA A 225 -1.64 18.13 3.35
N ALA A 226 -0.72 18.87 2.72
CA ALA A 226 0.71 18.79 3.01
C ALA A 226 1.02 19.17 4.47
N ARG A 227 0.35 20.18 5.02
CA ARG A 227 0.50 20.54 6.44
C ARG A 227 -0.02 19.45 7.38
N ALA A 228 -1.16 18.82 7.05
CA ALA A 228 -1.74 17.76 7.86
C ALA A 228 -0.93 16.44 7.79
N VAL A 229 -0.32 16.14 6.64
CA VAL A 229 0.47 14.91 6.42
C VAL A 229 1.88 15.02 7.00
N ARG A 230 2.46 16.23 7.03
CA ARG A 230 3.87 16.44 7.41
C ARG A 230 4.28 15.80 8.75
N PRO A 231 3.52 15.89 9.85
CA PRO A 231 3.94 15.27 11.11
C PRO A 231 3.91 13.73 11.08
N VAL A 232 3.04 13.12 10.25
CA VAL A 232 3.08 11.67 9.99
C VAL A 232 4.32 11.32 9.21
N TRP A 233 4.62 12.08 8.15
CA TRP A 233 5.82 11.90 7.34
C TRP A 233 7.11 11.99 8.18
N GLU A 234 7.24 13.00 9.04
CA GLU A 234 8.40 13.18 9.91
C GLU A 234 8.59 11.97 10.85
N GLN A 235 7.51 11.48 11.47
CA GLN A 235 7.56 10.27 12.28
C GLN A 235 8.00 9.04 11.47
N LEU A 236 7.46 8.86 10.27
CA LEU A 236 7.82 7.73 9.40
C LEU A 236 9.30 7.79 8.99
N LEU A 237 9.78 8.97 8.59
CA LEU A 237 11.16 9.19 8.20
C LEU A 237 12.11 8.90 9.36
N GLU A 238 11.80 9.38 10.57
CA GLU A 238 12.58 9.13 11.78
C GLU A 238 12.65 7.62 12.12
N CYS A 239 11.52 6.91 12.02
CA CYS A 239 11.43 5.51 12.44
C CYS A 239 12.00 4.52 11.41
N PHE A 240 11.65 4.68 10.13
CA PHE A 240 11.97 3.70 9.09
C PHE A 240 13.25 4.06 8.34
N GLY A 241 13.52 5.36 8.20
CA GLY A 241 14.52 5.88 7.27
C GLY A 241 14.09 5.72 5.80
N PRO A 242 14.75 6.45 4.89
CA PRO A 242 14.36 6.52 3.48
C PRO A 242 14.48 5.19 2.74
N ALA A 243 15.31 4.26 3.22
CA ALA A 243 15.54 2.95 2.58
C ALA A 243 14.43 1.92 2.84
N ARG A 244 13.51 2.19 3.78
CA ARG A 244 12.37 1.33 4.15
C ARG A 244 11.01 2.01 3.97
N LEU A 245 11.00 3.22 3.43
CA LEU A 245 9.80 3.92 2.98
C LEU A 245 9.65 3.81 1.48
N MET A 246 8.43 3.56 1.00
CA MET A 246 8.09 3.53 -0.41
C MET A 246 6.84 4.36 -0.69
N TRP A 247 6.84 5.15 -1.76
CA TRP A 247 5.70 5.95 -2.16
C TRP A 247 4.62 5.11 -2.86
N GLY A 248 3.34 5.42 -2.63
CA GLY A 248 2.22 4.86 -3.39
C GLY A 248 1.06 5.86 -3.45
N SER A 249 0.24 5.77 -4.50
CA SER A 249 -0.82 6.75 -4.73
C SER A 249 -2.09 6.45 -3.94
N ASP A 250 -2.40 5.17 -3.73
CA ASP A 250 -3.72 4.70 -3.31
C ASP A 250 -4.83 5.06 -4.32
N TRP A 251 -4.46 5.27 -5.59
CA TRP A 251 -5.43 5.50 -6.66
C TRP A 251 -6.24 4.21 -6.92
N PRO A 252 -7.56 4.31 -7.16
CA PRO A 252 -8.37 5.52 -7.29
C PRO A 252 -9.07 5.93 -5.99
N VAL A 253 -8.86 5.24 -4.87
CA VAL A 253 -9.42 5.63 -3.55
C VAL A 253 -9.00 7.06 -3.19
N LEU A 254 -7.77 7.44 -3.55
CA LEU A 254 -7.25 8.81 -3.49
C LEU A 254 -8.23 9.88 -4.00
N THR A 255 -9.03 9.58 -5.02
CA THR A 255 -9.94 10.53 -5.67
C THR A 255 -11.08 11.01 -4.76
N LEU A 256 -11.31 10.36 -3.62
CA LEU A 256 -12.25 10.82 -2.59
C LEU A 256 -11.74 12.03 -1.80
N ALA A 257 -10.43 12.25 -1.77
CA ALA A 257 -9.79 13.31 -1.00
C ALA A 257 -9.07 14.33 -1.88
N GLY A 258 -8.47 13.91 -2.99
CA GLY A 258 -7.70 14.79 -3.88
C GLY A 258 -7.59 14.19 -5.27
N ASP A 259 -6.48 14.46 -5.95
CA ASP A 259 -6.16 13.83 -7.23
C ASP A 259 -4.70 13.37 -7.26
N TYR A 260 -4.34 12.64 -8.32
CA TYR A 260 -3.01 12.04 -8.46
C TYR A 260 -1.89 13.08 -8.47
N ALA A 261 -2.09 14.19 -9.19
CA ALA A 261 -1.12 15.27 -9.30
C ALA A 261 -0.93 15.99 -7.97
N GLY A 262 -2.02 16.25 -7.25
CA GLY A 262 -2.02 16.83 -5.93
C GLY A 262 -1.31 15.92 -4.92
N TRP A 263 -1.50 14.60 -4.99
CA TRP A 263 -0.82 13.70 -4.06
C TRP A 263 0.68 13.64 -4.32
N ILE A 264 1.10 13.72 -5.59
CA ILE A 264 2.51 13.93 -5.95
C ILE A 264 3.01 15.24 -5.32
N ALA A 265 2.29 16.35 -5.45
CA ALA A 265 2.69 17.64 -4.89
C ALA A 265 2.78 17.62 -3.33
N VAL A 266 1.79 17.02 -2.66
CA VAL A 266 1.82 16.78 -1.20
C VAL A 266 3.06 15.97 -0.81
N SER A 267 3.34 14.93 -1.60
CA SER A 267 4.47 14.03 -1.35
C SER A 267 5.81 14.72 -1.59
N GLU A 268 5.94 15.50 -2.65
CA GLU A 268 7.13 16.31 -2.96
C GLU A 268 7.39 17.36 -1.87
N ALA A 269 6.35 17.98 -1.31
CA ALA A 269 6.48 18.91 -0.18
C ALA A 269 7.04 18.25 1.09
N CYS A 270 6.89 16.93 1.23
CA CYS A 270 7.42 16.13 2.33
C CYS A 270 8.83 15.60 2.02
N ILE A 271 9.00 15.00 0.84
CA ILE A 271 10.20 14.27 0.41
C ILE A 271 11.31 15.20 -0.09
N GLY A 272 10.97 16.38 -0.61
CA GLY A 272 11.90 17.26 -1.32
C GLY A 272 13.07 17.80 -0.49
N GLY A 273 12.98 17.73 0.84
CA GLY A 273 14.08 18.10 1.74
C GLY A 273 15.18 17.03 1.88
N LEU A 274 14.96 15.82 1.36
CA LEU A 274 15.93 14.72 1.42
C LEU A 274 17.01 14.84 0.34
N SER A 275 18.14 14.15 0.51
CA SER A 275 19.15 14.05 -0.54
C SER A 275 18.62 13.29 -1.76
N ALA A 276 19.20 13.52 -2.94
CA ALA A 276 18.77 12.85 -4.17
C ALA A 276 18.77 11.31 -4.07
N SER A 277 19.73 10.72 -3.35
CA SER A 277 19.77 9.27 -3.14
C SER A 277 18.63 8.77 -2.24
N GLU A 278 18.26 9.54 -1.23
CA GLU A 278 17.16 9.20 -0.33
C GLU A 278 15.82 9.34 -1.05
N GLN A 279 15.63 10.44 -1.79
CA GLN A 279 14.45 10.60 -2.66
C GLN A 279 14.33 9.44 -3.65
N SER A 280 15.43 9.03 -4.29
CA SER A 280 15.45 7.88 -5.21
C SER A 280 15.02 6.57 -4.53
N ASN A 281 15.39 6.35 -3.27
CA ASN A 281 14.92 5.21 -2.50
C ASN A 281 13.40 5.25 -2.30
N LEU A 282 12.84 6.39 -1.88
CA LEU A 282 11.40 6.52 -1.62
C LEU A 282 10.56 6.40 -2.89
N TRP A 283 10.97 7.10 -3.95
CA TRP A 283 10.22 7.14 -5.20
C TRP A 283 10.28 5.82 -5.98
N ARG A 284 11.32 5.00 -5.77
CA ARG A 284 11.56 3.80 -6.60
C ARG A 284 12.27 2.67 -5.85
N GLY A 285 13.44 2.96 -5.29
CA GLY A 285 14.38 1.93 -4.84
C GLY A 285 13.82 0.98 -3.79
N THR A 286 13.05 1.48 -2.83
CA THR A 286 12.47 0.66 -1.75
C THR A 286 11.41 -0.28 -2.30
N ALA A 287 10.45 0.20 -3.10
CA ALA A 287 9.43 -0.65 -3.73
C ALA A 287 10.06 -1.71 -4.64
N GLN A 288 11.05 -1.31 -5.44
CA GLN A 288 11.75 -2.20 -6.35
C GLN A 288 12.45 -3.35 -5.62
N ARG A 289 13.25 -3.05 -4.58
CA ARG A 289 13.94 -4.07 -3.78
C ARG A 289 12.96 -4.92 -3.00
N PHE A 290 11.94 -4.30 -2.39
CA PHE A 290 10.96 -5.00 -1.58
C PHE A 290 10.22 -6.02 -2.44
N TYR A 291 9.56 -5.64 -3.53
CA TYR A 291 8.77 -6.58 -4.34
C TYR A 291 9.59 -7.37 -5.39
N GLY A 292 10.90 -7.15 -5.51
CA GLY A 292 11.71 -7.79 -6.56
C GLY A 292 11.20 -7.43 -7.95
N LEU A 293 10.93 -6.14 -8.18
CA LEU A 293 10.47 -5.64 -9.48
C LEU A 293 11.66 -5.60 -10.45
N PRO A 294 11.45 -5.85 -11.76
CA PRO A 294 12.53 -5.79 -12.75
C PRO A 294 13.31 -4.48 -12.68
N THR A 295 14.63 -4.57 -12.84
CA THR A 295 15.47 -3.43 -13.20
C THR A 295 15.48 -3.35 -14.72
N ASP A 296 14.97 -2.25 -15.27
CA ASP A 296 15.21 -1.92 -16.68
C ASP A 296 16.72 -1.76 -16.95
#